data_AF-A0A3N4LXN7-F1
#
_entry.id   AF-A0A3N4LXN7-F1
#
_cell.length_a   1.000
_cell.length_b   1.000
_cell.length_c   1.000
_cell.angle_alpha   90.00
_cell.angle_beta   90.00
_cell.angle_gamma   90.00
#
_symmetry.space_group_name_H-M   'P 1'
#
loop_
_entity.id
_entity.type
_entity.pdbx_description
1 polymer ?
#
loop_
_entity_poly.entity_id
_entity_poly.type
_entity_poly.pdbx_seq_one_letter_code
_entity_poly.pdbx_strand_id
1 'polypeptide(L)'
;MLTRPEKDTGTPRDLTTPLLPLLLEIRDNPIPSKYPHKPTSTTSKPLRRASVAVIIRIQPHPNTSPLSHSLTPRTLEEFFSQDWVRDGSGEPEVLLIKRAARRGDRWTSHVALPGGKRDEGDRGDEDAAVREVREEVGLRMVFPEDVGEDEGWNCLRVGGVPERLVATVWSRTPLMVLCPFVFIYLPPNPPILTLQPTEVSSAHWIPLAHLLSPSSSAVTTCAVSERLSKADIRWGLWLWFIMTHTLGKMEFCGIDLAAGGGWGYYTTGAKDEGGNEEGEKVRLLGKNRKGMVLWGLTHAVLFDLLDCLPPRGGMVERWRWPTFTAMDVRAFVWIFGWGVRRHGVLGVQGRRKENTPTHLPLRPMLGEESAVHVLMDGYYPSMRRAVWVGLVVRALVLFWGLWWMSFWLWVGEGAGAGVVCEL
;
A
#
# COMPACT_ATOMS: atom_id res chain seq x y z
N MET A 1 29.21 -13.02 -7.31
CA MET A 1 29.35 -13.34 -5.87
C MET A 1 28.05 -12.97 -5.19
N LEU A 2 27.23 -13.97 -4.87
CA LEU A 2 25.97 -13.79 -4.15
C LEU A 2 26.29 -13.82 -2.66
N THR A 3 26.19 -12.69 -1.98
CA THR A 3 26.31 -12.61 -0.53
C THR A 3 25.14 -13.37 0.10
N ARG A 4 25.47 -14.36 0.94
CA ARG A 4 24.54 -15.13 1.77
C ARG A 4 23.68 -14.17 2.60
N PRO A 5 22.36 -14.37 2.75
CA PRO A 5 21.58 -13.57 3.67
C PRO A 5 22.08 -13.83 5.09
N GLU A 6 22.53 -12.76 5.74
CA GLU A 6 22.89 -12.74 7.15
C GLU A 6 21.69 -13.23 7.97
N LYS A 7 21.92 -14.20 8.85
CA LYS A 7 20.90 -14.65 9.80
C LYS A 7 20.53 -13.44 10.67
N ASP A 8 19.27 -13.05 10.62
CA ASP A 8 18.68 -11.99 11.43
C ASP A 8 18.87 -12.37 12.92
N THR A 9 19.93 -11.83 13.53
CA THR A 9 20.14 -11.89 14.98
C THR A 9 19.09 -10.98 15.59
N GLY A 10 18.21 -11.52 16.43
CA GLY A 10 17.00 -10.86 16.96
C GLY A 10 17.20 -9.62 17.86
N THR A 11 18.25 -8.83 17.63
CA THR A 11 18.35 -7.44 18.11
C THR A 11 17.40 -6.56 17.30
N PRO A 12 16.47 -5.82 17.94
CA PRO A 12 15.65 -4.84 17.25
C PRO A 12 16.56 -3.86 16.52
N ARG A 13 16.33 -3.66 15.22
CA ARG A 13 17.06 -2.63 14.46
C ARG A 13 16.66 -1.28 15.04
N ASP A 14 17.63 -0.48 15.46
CA ASP A 14 17.35 0.91 15.83
C ASP A 14 16.84 1.65 14.58
N LEU A 15 15.55 1.93 14.61
CA LEU A 15 14.86 2.71 13.59
C LEU A 15 14.58 4.14 14.06
N THR A 16 14.80 4.47 15.34
CA THR A 16 14.59 5.82 15.87
C THR A 16 15.62 6.81 15.34
N THR A 17 16.90 6.43 15.35
CA THR A 17 18.02 7.23 14.84
C THR A 17 17.88 7.60 13.37
N PRO A 18 17.60 6.67 12.44
CA PRO A 18 17.41 7.03 11.03
C PRO A 18 16.06 7.69 10.73
N LEU A 19 15.07 7.62 11.63
CA LEU A 19 13.74 8.18 11.42
C LEU A 19 13.74 9.71 11.59
N LEU A 20 14.42 10.25 12.60
CA LEU A 20 14.46 11.70 12.82
C LEU A 20 14.93 12.48 11.57
N PRO A 21 16.08 12.17 10.93
CA PRO A 21 16.52 12.90 9.73
C PRO A 21 15.49 12.87 8.59
N LEU A 22 14.79 11.75 8.40
CA LEU A 22 13.74 11.63 7.39
C LEU A 22 12.55 12.55 7.70
N LEU A 23 12.12 12.61 8.96
CA LEU A 23 11.01 13.47 9.37
C LEU A 23 11.37 14.95 9.27
N LEU A 24 12.59 15.33 9.69
CA LEU A 24 13.10 16.69 9.54
C LEU A 24 13.13 17.09 8.07
N GLU A 25 13.55 16.20 7.18
CA GLU A 25 13.56 16.49 5.76
C GLU A 25 12.17 16.73 5.19
N ILE A 26 11.18 15.89 5.54
CA ILE A 26 9.79 16.06 5.10
C ILE A 26 9.23 17.42 5.57
N ARG A 27 9.59 17.83 6.80
CA ARG A 27 9.19 19.11 7.37
C ARG A 27 9.85 20.29 6.66
N ASP A 28 11.16 20.21 6.47
CA ASP A 28 11.97 21.33 6.00
C ASP A 28 11.93 21.49 4.46
N ASN A 29 11.54 20.43 3.73
CA ASN A 29 11.43 20.42 2.27
C ASN A 29 10.02 19.97 1.81
N PRO A 30 8.98 20.81 2.04
CA PRO A 30 7.62 20.46 1.65
C PRO A 30 7.50 20.29 0.14
N ILE A 31 6.95 19.15 -0.29
CA ILE A 31 6.80 18.82 -1.71
C ILE A 31 5.66 19.67 -2.31
N PRO A 32 5.90 20.45 -3.38
CA PRO A 32 4.84 21.21 -4.04
C PRO A 32 3.74 20.31 -4.58
N SER A 33 2.48 20.73 -4.43
CA SER A 33 1.34 20.01 -5.01
C SER A 33 1.45 19.98 -6.54
N LYS A 34 1.49 18.77 -7.11
CA LYS A 34 1.54 18.57 -8.57
C LYS A 34 0.19 18.71 -9.23
N TYR A 35 -0.88 18.57 -8.44
CA TYR A 35 -2.25 18.61 -8.91
C TYR A 35 -3.02 19.72 -8.19
N PRO A 36 -2.80 21.00 -8.54
CA PRO A 36 -3.43 22.11 -7.83
C PRO A 36 -4.95 22.03 -7.87
N HIS A 37 -5.59 22.45 -6.76
CA HIS A 37 -7.05 22.44 -6.60
C HIS A 37 -7.78 23.35 -7.60
N LYS A 38 -7.11 24.42 -8.07
CA LYS A 38 -7.69 25.36 -9.03
C LYS A 38 -7.52 24.81 -10.45
N PRO A 39 -8.58 24.79 -11.27
CA PRO A 39 -8.46 24.36 -12.65
C PRO A 39 -7.48 25.29 -13.38
N THR A 40 -6.41 24.70 -13.94
CA THR A 40 -5.42 25.42 -14.75
C THR A 40 -6.00 25.84 -16.11
N SER A 41 -7.16 25.30 -16.49
CA SER A 41 -7.90 25.61 -17.72
C SER A 41 -9.41 25.55 -17.48
N THR A 42 -10.17 26.43 -18.14
CA THR A 42 -11.63 26.64 -17.98
C THR A 42 -12.51 25.44 -18.37
N THR A 43 -11.96 24.32 -18.84
CA THR A 43 -12.73 23.24 -19.48
C THR A 43 -12.77 21.92 -18.70
N SER A 44 -12.04 21.77 -17.58
CA SER A 44 -12.01 20.51 -16.82
C SER A 44 -12.47 20.69 -15.37
N LYS A 45 -13.43 19.86 -14.93
CA LYS A 45 -13.78 19.74 -13.51
C LYS A 45 -12.54 19.36 -12.69
N PRO A 46 -12.32 19.95 -11.49
CA PRO A 46 -11.20 19.58 -10.65
C PRO A 46 -11.27 18.11 -10.25
N LEU A 47 -10.11 17.46 -10.17
CA LEU A 47 -10.02 16.08 -9.72
C LEU A 47 -10.44 16.00 -8.24
N ARG A 48 -11.17 14.93 -7.91
CA ARG A 48 -11.48 14.63 -6.51
C ARG A 48 -10.18 14.39 -5.74
N ARG A 49 -10.13 14.80 -4.49
CA ARG A 49 -8.97 14.60 -3.61
C ARG A 49 -9.38 13.77 -2.40
N ALA A 50 -8.48 12.91 -1.97
CA ALA A 50 -8.61 12.16 -0.73
C ALA A 50 -7.28 12.26 0.03
N SER A 51 -7.36 12.34 1.35
CA SER A 51 -6.20 12.51 2.21
C SER A 51 -6.08 11.37 3.20
N VAL A 52 -4.85 10.98 3.52
CA VAL A 52 -4.58 9.90 4.48
C VAL A 52 -3.50 10.33 5.48
N ALA A 53 -3.65 9.87 6.72
CA ALA A 53 -2.73 10.17 7.81
C ALA A 53 -1.78 9.00 8.08
N VAL A 54 -0.48 9.25 7.95
CA VAL A 54 0.59 8.38 8.44
C VAL A 54 0.94 8.84 9.86
N ILE A 55 0.31 8.21 10.85
CA ILE A 55 0.53 8.52 12.26
C ILE A 55 1.58 7.56 12.79
N ILE A 56 2.75 8.10 13.15
CA ILE A 56 3.84 7.33 13.75
C ILE A 56 3.89 7.66 15.24
N ARG A 57 4.11 6.64 16.06
CA ARG A 57 4.44 6.79 17.48
C ARG A 57 5.72 6.02 17.79
N ILE A 58 6.35 6.34 18.91
CA ILE A 58 7.44 5.53 19.45
C ILE A 58 6.89 4.77 20.67
N GLN A 59 6.96 3.44 20.64
CA GLN A 59 6.66 2.62 21.80
C GLN A 59 7.91 2.53 22.68
N PRO A 60 7.88 2.98 23.95
CA PRO A 60 9.01 2.81 24.85
C PRO A 60 9.37 1.34 25.02
N HIS A 61 10.65 1.01 25.09
CA HIS A 61 11.09 -0.33 25.46
C HIS A 61 10.62 -0.65 26.89
N PRO A 62 10.21 -1.90 27.22
CA PRO A 62 9.72 -2.26 28.56
C PRO A 62 10.67 -1.93 29.72
N ASN A 63 11.97 -1.83 29.44
CA ASN A 63 13.02 -1.52 30.41
C ASN A 63 13.28 -0.02 30.59
N THR A 64 12.63 0.83 29.80
CA THR A 64 12.83 2.29 29.82
C THR A 64 11.57 2.96 30.37
N SER A 65 11.70 3.67 31.49
CA SER A 65 10.56 4.36 32.10
C SER A 65 10.40 5.77 31.50
N PRO A 66 9.28 6.09 30.85
CA PRO A 66 9.06 7.41 30.24
C PRO A 66 8.69 8.51 31.26
N LEU A 67 8.62 8.18 32.56
CA LEU A 67 8.01 9.04 33.60
C LEU A 67 8.98 10.02 34.27
N SER A 68 10.25 10.03 33.90
CA SER A 68 11.24 10.93 34.50
C SER A 68 11.27 12.28 33.76
N HIS A 69 10.40 13.20 34.16
CA HIS A 69 10.55 14.66 33.92
C HIS A 69 10.54 15.20 32.47
N SER A 70 9.88 14.55 31.51
CA SER A 70 9.77 15.14 30.16
C SER A 70 8.64 16.16 30.08
N LEU A 71 8.99 17.43 29.79
CA LEU A 71 8.04 18.38 29.21
C LEU A 71 7.46 17.79 27.91
N THR A 72 6.21 18.12 27.58
CA THR A 72 5.65 17.77 26.28
C THR A 72 6.47 18.48 25.20
N PRO A 73 7.08 17.76 24.25
CA PRO A 73 7.96 18.37 23.25
C PRO A 73 7.15 19.17 22.24
N ARG A 74 7.67 20.30 21.79
CA ARG A 74 7.09 21.12 20.72
C ARG A 74 7.72 20.85 19.37
N THR A 75 8.93 20.30 19.34
CA THR A 75 9.68 20.02 18.12
C THR A 75 10.02 18.54 17.98
N LEU A 76 10.33 18.10 16.75
CA LEU A 76 10.77 16.73 16.49
C LEU A 76 12.09 16.45 17.21
N GLU A 77 13.01 17.41 17.19
CA GLU A 77 14.31 17.34 17.84
C GLU A 77 14.16 17.15 19.35
N GLU A 78 13.29 17.92 20.00
CA GLU A 78 12.96 17.74 21.42
C GLU A 78 12.37 16.36 21.69
N PHE A 79 11.40 15.90 20.88
CA PHE A 79 10.78 14.59 21.05
C PHE A 79 11.80 13.44 20.94
N PHE A 80 12.65 13.48 19.91
CA PHE A 80 13.67 12.45 19.69
C PHE A 80 14.88 12.56 20.64
N SER A 81 15.04 13.68 21.35
CA SER A 81 16.05 13.84 22.41
C SER A 81 15.68 13.17 23.73
N GLN A 82 14.40 12.81 23.91
CA GLN A 82 13.91 12.17 25.14
C GLN A 82 14.57 10.81 25.35
N ASP A 83 14.92 10.51 26.60
CA ASP A 83 15.68 9.31 26.96
C ASP A 83 14.97 7.99 26.63
N TRP A 84 13.64 8.01 26.49
CA TRP A 84 12.87 6.83 26.10
C TRP A 84 12.64 6.72 24.57
N VAL A 85 13.07 7.72 23.79
CA VAL A 85 13.02 7.72 22.33
C VAL A 85 14.41 7.54 21.70
N ARG A 86 15.44 8.17 22.25
CA ARG A 86 16.78 8.27 21.65
C ARG A 86 17.50 6.91 21.57
N ASP A 87 18.43 6.77 20.61
CA ASP A 87 19.40 5.67 20.53
C ASP A 87 18.77 4.25 20.51
N GLY A 88 17.60 4.11 19.88
CA GLY A 88 16.92 2.81 19.78
C GLY A 88 16.24 2.34 21.07
N SER A 89 16.07 3.24 22.06
CA SER A 89 15.37 2.94 23.31
C SER A 89 13.85 2.75 23.16
N GLY A 90 13.32 2.97 21.95
CA GLY A 90 11.92 2.76 21.60
C GLY A 90 11.74 2.17 20.21
N GLU A 91 10.55 1.65 19.95
CA GLU A 91 10.18 1.02 18.68
C GLU A 91 9.17 1.90 17.93
N PRO A 92 9.51 2.41 16.73
CA PRO A 92 8.56 3.18 15.94
C PRO A 92 7.47 2.28 15.35
N GLU A 93 6.22 2.69 15.50
CA GLU A 93 5.03 2.00 14.98
C GLU A 93 4.13 2.97 14.21
N VAL A 94 3.40 2.47 13.21
CA VAL A 94 2.41 3.22 12.44
C VAL A 94 1.00 2.72 12.69
N LEU A 95 0.03 3.64 12.77
CA LEU A 95 -1.38 3.29 12.88
C LEU A 95 -1.95 2.86 11.53
N LEU A 96 -2.47 1.63 11.46
CA LEU A 96 -3.23 1.12 10.33
C LEU A 96 -4.65 0.73 10.75
N ILE A 97 -5.59 0.89 9.84
CA ILE A 97 -6.98 0.44 10.00
C ILE A 97 -7.29 -0.70 9.06
N LYS A 98 -8.19 -1.59 9.48
CA LYS A 98 -8.90 -2.52 8.61
C LYS A 98 -10.28 -1.93 8.36
N ARG A 99 -10.56 -1.58 7.11
CA ARG A 99 -11.87 -1.05 6.71
C ARG A 99 -12.99 -2.04 7.02
N ALA A 100 -14.15 -1.54 7.43
CA ALA A 100 -15.35 -2.35 7.62
C ALA A 100 -15.78 -3.00 6.29
N ALA A 101 -16.36 -4.19 6.37
CA ALA A 101 -16.87 -4.87 5.18
C ALA A 101 -18.18 -4.20 4.74
N ARG A 102 -18.21 -3.68 3.52
CA ARG A 102 -19.40 -3.11 2.87
C ARG A 102 -19.71 -3.87 1.58
N ARG A 103 -20.98 -4.24 1.37
CA ARG A 103 -21.43 -4.86 0.11
C ARG A 103 -21.26 -3.86 -1.03
N GLY A 104 -20.60 -4.28 -2.11
CA GLY A 104 -20.36 -3.45 -3.29
C GLY A 104 -19.19 -2.46 -3.16
N ASP A 105 -18.51 -2.39 -2.01
CA ASP A 105 -17.25 -1.67 -1.87
C ASP A 105 -16.09 -2.51 -2.42
N ARG A 106 -15.30 -1.92 -3.33
CA ARG A 106 -14.10 -2.56 -3.90
C ARG A 106 -12.94 -2.66 -2.91
N TRP A 107 -13.01 -1.91 -1.82
CA TRP A 107 -11.98 -1.87 -0.76
C TRP A 107 -12.46 -2.51 0.55
N THR A 108 -13.40 -3.45 0.45
CA THR A 108 -13.95 -4.17 1.60
C THR A 108 -12.83 -4.88 2.37
N SER A 109 -12.78 -4.71 3.70
CA SER A 109 -11.75 -5.32 4.56
C SER A 109 -10.28 -4.99 4.22
N HIS A 110 -10.03 -3.97 3.39
CA HIS A 110 -8.67 -3.59 3.01
C HIS A 110 -7.97 -2.89 4.19
N VAL A 111 -6.70 -3.22 4.40
CA VAL A 111 -5.80 -2.49 5.30
C VAL A 111 -5.47 -1.13 4.68
N ALA A 112 -5.74 -0.06 5.42
CA ALA A 112 -5.56 1.31 4.99
C ALA A 112 -4.88 2.16 6.08
N LEU A 113 -4.45 3.35 5.69
CA LEU A 113 -4.18 4.46 6.61
C LEU A 113 -5.54 5.13 6.90
N PRO A 114 -5.76 5.66 8.10
CA PRO A 114 -6.94 6.49 8.37
C PRO A 114 -7.01 7.65 7.38
N GLY A 115 -8.19 7.93 6.85
CA GLY A 115 -8.34 8.96 5.84
C GLY A 115 -9.51 8.75 4.90
N GLY A 116 -9.85 9.83 4.19
CA GLY A 116 -11.03 9.86 3.35
C GLY A 116 -11.03 11.03 2.38
N LYS A 117 -12.21 11.33 1.87
CA LYS A 117 -12.37 12.32 0.81
C LYS A 117 -12.29 13.71 1.42
N ARG A 118 -11.67 14.65 0.70
CA ARG A 118 -11.74 16.05 1.07
C ARG A 118 -13.16 16.59 0.88
N ASP A 119 -13.63 17.30 1.89
CA ASP A 119 -14.90 18.00 1.94
C ASP A 119 -14.72 19.51 1.70
N GLU A 120 -15.82 20.18 1.35
CA GLU A 120 -15.81 21.61 1.03
C GLU A 120 -15.44 22.48 2.23
N GLY A 121 -15.67 22.00 3.45
CA GLY A 121 -15.32 22.69 4.69
C GLY A 121 -13.85 22.55 5.10
N ASP A 122 -13.09 21.64 4.49
CA ASP A 122 -11.69 21.40 4.86
C ASP A 122 -10.80 22.54 4.34
N ARG A 123 -10.03 23.15 5.25
CA ARG A 123 -9.10 24.27 4.92
C ARG A 123 -8.04 23.85 3.90
N GLY A 124 -7.65 22.58 3.94
CA GLY A 124 -6.65 21.98 3.07
C GLY A 124 -6.73 20.46 3.08
N ASP A 125 -5.87 19.81 2.30
CA ASP A 125 -5.83 18.34 2.26
C ASP A 125 -5.35 17.75 3.59
N GLU A 126 -4.48 18.44 4.34
CA GLU A 126 -4.03 18.00 5.67
C GLU A 126 -5.18 18.04 6.69
N ASP A 127 -6.01 19.09 6.64
CA ASP A 127 -7.19 19.27 7.51
C ASP A 127 -8.20 18.12 7.29
N ALA A 128 -8.37 17.68 6.04
CA ALA A 128 -9.17 16.50 5.71
C ALA A 128 -8.60 15.22 6.36
N ALA A 129 -7.27 15.01 6.32
CA ALA A 129 -6.66 13.86 6.99
C ALA A 129 -6.88 13.90 8.51
N VAL A 130 -6.77 15.07 9.13
CA VAL A 130 -7.00 15.26 10.57
C VAL A 130 -8.47 14.99 10.94
N ARG A 131 -9.41 15.51 10.15
CA ARG A 131 -10.85 15.25 10.34
C ARG A 131 -11.17 13.76 10.24
N GLU A 132 -10.70 13.10 9.20
CA GLU A 132 -10.97 11.68 8.95
C GLU A 132 -10.37 10.78 10.04
N VAL A 133 -9.18 11.09 10.57
CA VAL A 133 -8.62 10.39 11.74
C VAL A 133 -9.56 10.49 12.95
N ARG A 134 -10.13 11.68 13.19
CA ARG A 134 -11.07 11.88 14.29
C ARG A 134 -12.37 11.10 14.06
N GLU A 135 -12.90 11.10 12.85
CA GLU A 135 -14.14 10.41 12.49
C GLU A 135 -13.99 8.89 12.54
N GLU A 136 -12.95 8.34 11.90
CA GLU A 136 -12.76 6.90 11.73
C GLU A 136 -12.27 6.19 13.00
N VAL A 137 -11.33 6.81 13.74
CA VAL A 137 -10.67 6.16 14.90
C VAL A 137 -10.83 6.92 16.22
N GLY A 138 -11.53 8.05 16.24
CA GLY A 138 -11.79 8.82 17.46
C GLY A 138 -10.57 9.54 18.03
N LEU A 139 -9.42 9.52 17.33
CA LEU A 139 -8.20 10.15 17.79
C LEU A 139 -8.26 11.66 17.54
N ARG A 140 -8.32 12.45 18.61
CA ARG A 140 -8.16 13.90 18.54
C ARG A 140 -6.68 14.26 18.50
N MET A 141 -6.21 14.68 17.33
CA MET A 141 -4.87 15.24 17.17
C MET A 141 -4.90 16.73 17.52
N VAL A 142 -4.08 17.12 18.48
CA VAL A 142 -3.91 18.49 18.95
C VAL A 142 -2.45 18.85 18.76
N PHE A 143 -2.21 20.00 18.12
CA PHE A 143 -0.89 20.44 17.68
C PHE A 143 -0.47 21.69 18.44
N PRO A 144 0.83 21.87 18.73
CA PRO A 144 1.30 22.99 19.54
C PRO A 144 1.06 24.36 18.88
N GLU A 145 0.92 24.43 17.55
CA GLU A 145 0.65 25.68 16.82
C GLU A 145 -0.83 26.09 16.85
N ASP A 146 -1.73 25.15 17.16
CA ASP A 146 -3.18 25.36 17.14
C ASP A 146 -3.76 25.73 18.53
N VAL A 147 -2.95 25.68 19.60
CA VAL A 147 -3.40 25.86 20.99
C VAL A 147 -2.49 26.82 21.78
N GLY A 148 -3.02 27.40 22.87
CA GLY A 148 -2.25 28.26 23.78
C GLY A 148 -1.27 27.47 24.65
N GLU A 149 -0.33 28.16 25.31
CA GLU A 149 0.72 27.51 26.12
C GLU A 149 0.18 26.68 27.31
N ASP A 150 -1.00 27.05 27.81
CA ASP A 150 -1.69 26.38 28.92
C ASP A 150 -2.52 25.16 28.50
N GLU A 151 -2.68 24.94 27.18
CA GLU A 151 -3.42 23.82 26.62
C GLU A 151 -2.46 22.71 26.18
N GLY A 152 -2.81 21.46 26.51
CA GLY A 152 -1.98 20.30 26.14
C GLY A 152 -2.14 19.88 24.69
N TRP A 153 -1.03 19.64 24.00
CA TRP A 153 -1.00 19.01 22.67
C TRP A 153 -0.48 17.56 22.76
N ASN A 154 -0.73 16.78 21.71
CA ASN A 154 -0.37 15.35 21.68
C ASN A 154 0.22 14.89 20.34
N CYS A 155 0.26 15.76 19.33
CA CYS A 155 0.82 15.44 18.03
C CYS A 155 1.73 16.57 17.50
N LEU A 156 2.67 16.20 16.64
CA LEU A 156 3.43 17.13 15.80
C LEU A 156 3.10 16.91 14.33
N ARG A 157 2.94 18.00 13.58
CA ARG A 157 2.84 17.98 12.11
C ARG A 157 4.24 17.79 11.53
N VAL A 158 4.40 16.84 10.61
CA VAL A 158 5.66 16.64 9.90
C VAL A 158 5.56 17.24 8.51
N GLY A 159 4.61 16.77 7.70
CA GLY A 159 4.38 17.32 6.36
C GLY A 159 3.80 16.30 5.38
N GLY A 160 3.61 16.76 4.15
CA GLY A 160 3.09 15.94 3.05
C GLY A 160 4.17 15.06 2.42
N VAL A 161 3.78 13.85 1.98
CA VAL A 161 4.62 12.98 1.13
C VAL A 161 4.06 12.94 -0.29
N PRO A 162 4.78 12.42 -1.31
CA PRO A 162 4.40 12.61 -2.71
C PRO A 162 2.93 12.31 -3.02
N GLU A 163 2.23 13.28 -3.62
CA GLU A 163 0.86 13.10 -4.10
C GLU A 163 0.80 12.01 -5.18
N ARG A 164 -0.32 11.28 -5.22
CA ARG A 164 -0.51 10.19 -6.18
C ARG A 164 -1.77 10.38 -7.00
N LEU A 165 -1.62 10.43 -8.32
CA LEU A 165 -2.75 10.34 -9.22
C LEU A 165 -3.27 8.90 -9.25
N VAL A 166 -4.42 8.68 -8.63
CA VAL A 166 -5.11 7.40 -8.68
C VAL A 166 -5.94 7.36 -9.96
N ALA A 167 -5.57 6.47 -10.87
CA ALA A 167 -6.29 6.23 -12.12
C ALA A 167 -6.81 4.79 -12.19
N THR A 168 -7.80 4.56 -13.05
CA THR A 168 -8.21 3.20 -13.40
C THR A 168 -7.06 2.46 -14.10
N VAL A 169 -6.82 1.21 -13.69
CA VAL A 169 -5.68 0.40 -14.17
C VAL A 169 -5.70 0.20 -15.69
N TRP A 170 -6.89 0.09 -16.29
CA TRP A 170 -7.07 -0.22 -17.71
C TRP A 170 -7.35 1.02 -18.56
N SER A 171 -8.36 1.83 -18.20
CA SER A 171 -8.75 3.01 -18.98
C SER A 171 -7.86 4.25 -18.75
N ARG A 172 -6.94 4.23 -17.77
CA ARG A 172 -6.09 5.36 -17.34
C ARG A 172 -6.90 6.64 -17.03
N THR A 173 -8.18 6.48 -16.68
CA THR A 173 -9.03 7.62 -16.35
C THR A 173 -8.68 8.05 -14.92
N PRO A 174 -8.26 9.30 -14.70
CA PRO A 174 -8.04 9.84 -13.36
C PRO A 174 -9.31 9.71 -12.51
N LEU A 175 -9.17 9.12 -11.32
CA LEU A 175 -10.26 8.98 -10.35
C LEU A 175 -10.16 10.06 -9.27
N MET A 176 -8.97 10.19 -8.68
CA MET A 176 -8.69 11.13 -7.60
C MET A 176 -7.19 11.35 -7.43
N VAL A 177 -6.82 12.37 -6.65
CA VAL A 177 -5.47 12.56 -6.13
C VAL A 177 -5.46 12.12 -4.67
N LEU A 178 -4.55 11.23 -4.31
CA LEU A 178 -4.32 10.79 -2.93
C LEU A 178 -3.21 11.64 -2.31
N CYS A 179 -3.50 12.25 -1.15
CA CYS A 179 -2.69 13.24 -0.47
C CYS A 179 -2.29 12.74 0.93
N PRO A 180 -1.14 12.06 1.06
CA PRO A 180 -0.67 11.53 2.33
C PRO A 180 0.10 12.57 3.19
N PHE A 181 -0.17 12.59 4.50
CA PHE A 181 0.48 13.47 5.48
C PHE A 181 1.04 12.67 6.66
N VAL A 182 2.21 13.06 7.16
CA VAL A 182 2.89 12.40 8.29
C VAL A 182 2.70 13.20 9.57
N PHE A 183 2.38 12.50 10.65
CA PHE A 183 2.19 13.05 12.00
C PHE A 183 2.94 12.20 13.02
N ILE A 184 3.47 12.82 14.07
CA ILE A 184 4.04 12.11 15.23
C ILE A 184 3.10 12.22 16.41
N TYR A 185 2.69 11.09 16.97
CA TYR A 185 1.99 11.02 18.25
C TYR A 185 3.00 10.98 19.40
N LEU A 186 2.90 11.96 20.30
CA LEU A 186 3.90 12.23 21.33
C LEU A 186 3.79 11.36 22.58
N PRO A 187 2.59 11.06 23.12
CA PRO A 187 2.49 10.30 24.36
C PRO A 187 3.10 8.89 24.24
N PRO A 188 3.83 8.43 25.26
CA PRO A 188 4.46 7.10 25.27
C PRO A 188 3.43 5.96 25.31
N ASN A 189 2.26 6.22 25.93
CA ASN A 189 1.17 5.27 25.99
C ASN A 189 0.27 5.40 24.76
N PRO A 190 -0.27 4.28 24.23
CA PRO A 190 -1.24 4.33 23.14
C PRO A 190 -2.46 5.20 23.50
N PRO A 191 -3.03 5.95 22.54
CA PRO A 191 -4.31 6.59 22.75
C PRO A 191 -5.42 5.53 22.91
N ILE A 192 -6.49 5.87 23.61
CA ILE A 192 -7.73 5.08 23.53
C ILE A 192 -8.42 5.47 22.20
N LEU A 193 -8.60 4.50 21.31
CA LEU A 193 -9.26 4.70 20.03
C LEU A 193 -10.75 4.32 20.12
N THR A 194 -11.61 5.15 19.55
CA THR A 194 -13.06 4.91 19.43
C THR A 194 -13.38 4.76 17.96
N LEU A 195 -13.41 3.52 17.49
CA LEU A 195 -13.57 3.20 16.07
C LEU A 195 -15.01 3.41 15.61
N GLN A 196 -15.20 4.05 14.46
CA GLN A 196 -16.51 4.17 13.82
C GLN A 196 -16.86 2.84 13.11
N PRO A 197 -17.84 2.06 13.61
CA PRO A 197 -18.00 0.66 13.17
C PRO A 197 -18.45 0.49 11.72
N THR A 198 -19.06 1.53 11.14
CA THR A 198 -19.45 1.53 9.73
C THR A 198 -18.26 1.70 8.80
N GLU A 199 -17.19 2.36 9.23
CA GLU A 199 -15.98 2.69 8.46
C GLU A 199 -14.84 1.71 8.74
N VAL A 200 -14.62 1.40 10.02
CA VAL A 200 -13.45 0.71 10.55
C VAL A 200 -13.88 -0.51 11.36
N SER A 201 -13.36 -1.68 10.97
CA SER A 201 -13.55 -2.93 11.71
C SER A 201 -12.53 -3.08 12.85
N SER A 202 -11.27 -2.72 12.60
CA SER A 202 -10.21 -2.75 13.60
C SER A 202 -9.09 -1.76 13.29
N ALA A 203 -8.31 -1.38 14.30
CA ALA A 203 -7.12 -0.54 14.17
C ALA A 203 -5.93 -1.19 14.88
N HIS A 204 -4.73 -1.01 14.34
CA HIS A 204 -3.52 -1.73 14.74
C HIS A 204 -2.33 -0.79 14.70
N TRP A 205 -1.54 -0.76 15.77
CA TRP A 205 -0.18 -0.20 15.74
C TRP A 205 0.76 -1.27 15.22
N ILE A 206 1.44 -1.00 14.11
CA ILE A 206 2.34 -1.96 13.47
C ILE A 206 3.76 -1.39 13.47
N PRO A 207 4.76 -2.10 14.02
CA PRO A 207 6.13 -1.61 13.96
C PRO A 207 6.68 -1.46 12.56
N LEU A 208 7.45 -0.41 12.36
CA LEU A 208 8.14 -0.18 11.09
C LEU A 208 9.14 -1.30 10.80
N ALA A 209 9.75 -1.89 11.83
CA ALA A 209 10.64 -3.04 11.69
C ALA A 209 9.95 -4.25 11.04
N HIS A 210 8.69 -4.52 11.42
CA HIS A 210 7.89 -5.58 10.80
C HIS A 210 7.60 -5.29 9.33
N LEU A 211 7.29 -4.04 8.99
CA LEU A 211 7.04 -3.61 7.60
C LEU A 211 8.31 -3.69 6.72
N LEU A 212 9.48 -3.49 7.31
CA LEU A 212 10.77 -3.60 6.61
C LEU A 212 11.26 -5.05 6.49
N SER A 213 10.77 -5.95 7.34
CA SER A 213 11.24 -7.33 7.42
C SER A 213 11.01 -8.12 6.11
N PRO A 214 11.99 -8.87 5.60
CA PRO A 214 11.76 -9.78 4.48
C PRO A 214 10.76 -10.89 4.80
N SER A 215 10.71 -11.35 6.06
CA SER A 215 9.86 -12.47 6.47
C SER A 215 8.37 -12.13 6.47
N SER A 216 8.01 -10.84 6.46
CA SER A 216 6.63 -10.37 6.36
C SER A 216 6.16 -10.20 4.92
N SER A 217 6.98 -10.53 3.91
CA SER A 217 6.58 -10.41 2.51
C SER A 217 5.41 -11.33 2.17
N ALA A 218 4.38 -10.78 1.55
CA ALA A 218 3.15 -11.48 1.18
C ALA A 218 2.78 -11.26 -0.29
N VAL A 219 1.88 -12.13 -0.77
CA VAL A 219 1.18 -11.96 -2.05
C VAL A 219 -0.31 -11.97 -1.78
N THR A 220 -1.00 -10.99 -2.33
CA THR A 220 -2.46 -10.97 -2.36
C THR A 220 -2.97 -11.18 -3.77
N THR A 221 -4.16 -11.76 -3.89
CA THR A 221 -4.79 -12.01 -5.18
C THR A 221 -6.11 -11.27 -5.28
N CYS A 222 -6.38 -10.61 -6.39
CA CYS A 222 -7.72 -10.10 -6.71
C CYS A 222 -8.23 -10.69 -8.02
N ALA A 223 -9.56 -10.78 -8.16
CA ALA A 223 -10.15 -11.20 -9.43
C ALA A 223 -9.89 -10.13 -10.51
N VAL A 224 -9.66 -10.56 -11.75
CA VAL A 224 -9.46 -9.64 -12.87
C VAL A 224 -10.72 -8.81 -13.13
N SER A 225 -11.91 -9.41 -12.93
CA SER A 225 -13.21 -8.74 -13.07
C SER A 225 -13.35 -7.51 -12.18
N GLU A 226 -12.79 -7.52 -10.97
CA GLU A 226 -12.81 -6.38 -10.03
C GLU A 226 -11.97 -5.20 -10.52
N ARG A 227 -11.07 -5.43 -11.49
CA ARG A 227 -10.16 -4.41 -12.05
C ARG A 227 -10.59 -3.86 -13.40
N LEU A 228 -11.56 -4.48 -14.06
CA LEU A 228 -12.12 -4.00 -15.32
C LEU A 228 -13.20 -2.95 -15.03
N SER A 229 -13.09 -1.76 -15.63
CA SER A 229 -14.15 -0.75 -15.51
C SER A 229 -15.30 -1.08 -16.46
N LYS A 230 -16.52 -0.58 -16.17
CA LYS A 230 -17.67 -0.70 -17.09
C LYS A 230 -17.37 -0.08 -18.47
N ALA A 231 -16.49 0.92 -18.53
CA ALA A 231 -16.05 1.55 -19.78
C ALA A 231 -15.08 0.67 -20.59
N ASP A 232 -14.40 -0.29 -19.94
CA ASP A 232 -13.54 -1.28 -20.60
C ASP A 232 -14.34 -2.44 -21.22
N ILE A 233 -15.64 -2.57 -20.89
CA ILE A 233 -16.61 -3.50 -21.50
C ILE A 233 -17.06 -3.00 -22.89
N ARG A 234 -16.25 -2.19 -23.57
CA ARG A 234 -16.55 -1.66 -24.91
C ARG A 234 -16.59 -2.76 -25.98
N TRP A 235 -15.96 -3.90 -25.70
CA TRP A 235 -15.85 -5.07 -26.59
C TRP A 235 -16.84 -6.21 -26.23
N GLY A 236 -17.83 -5.92 -25.38
CA GLY A 236 -18.92 -6.85 -25.06
C GLY A 236 -18.66 -7.78 -23.88
N LEU A 237 -19.75 -8.33 -23.33
CA LEU A 237 -19.77 -9.29 -22.22
C LEU A 237 -18.89 -10.53 -22.47
N TRP A 238 -18.68 -10.90 -23.72
CA TRP A 238 -17.85 -12.03 -24.14
C TRP A 238 -16.35 -11.83 -23.85
N LEU A 239 -15.78 -10.66 -24.18
CA LEU A 239 -14.38 -10.40 -23.86
C LEU A 239 -14.17 -10.35 -22.34
N TRP A 240 -15.11 -9.74 -21.62
CA TRP A 240 -15.10 -9.77 -20.16
C TRP A 240 -15.14 -11.20 -19.62
N PHE A 241 -16.01 -12.06 -20.16
CA PHE A 241 -16.09 -13.47 -19.77
C PHE A 241 -14.77 -14.20 -20.03
N ILE A 242 -14.19 -14.06 -21.23
CA ILE A 242 -12.90 -14.67 -21.59
C ILE A 242 -11.80 -14.19 -20.65
N MET A 243 -11.67 -12.89 -20.42
CA MET A 243 -10.64 -12.34 -19.55
C MET A 243 -10.78 -12.83 -18.11
N THR A 244 -12.01 -12.91 -17.60
CA THR A 244 -12.27 -13.29 -16.20
C THR A 244 -12.01 -14.78 -15.96
N HIS A 245 -12.35 -15.65 -16.92
CA HIS A 245 -12.24 -17.10 -16.74
C HIS A 245 -10.87 -17.65 -17.15
N THR A 246 -10.19 -17.00 -18.10
CA THR A 246 -8.94 -17.56 -18.65
C THR A 246 -7.69 -16.94 -18.02
N LEU A 247 -7.69 -15.68 -17.58
CA LEU A 247 -6.50 -15.02 -17.06
C LEU A 247 -6.14 -15.42 -15.62
N GLY A 248 -7.04 -16.13 -14.93
CA GLY A 248 -6.89 -16.46 -13.52
C GLY A 248 -7.05 -15.23 -12.61
N LYS A 249 -6.36 -15.22 -11.47
CA LYS A 249 -6.34 -14.09 -10.54
C LYS A 249 -5.11 -13.22 -10.79
N MET A 250 -5.22 -11.93 -10.48
CA MET A 250 -4.11 -11.01 -10.50
C MET A 250 -3.43 -10.99 -9.12
N GLU A 251 -2.12 -11.13 -9.10
CA GLU A 251 -1.27 -11.17 -7.91
C GLU A 251 -0.59 -9.82 -7.69
N PHE A 252 -0.54 -9.37 -6.44
CA PHE A 252 0.15 -8.14 -6.01
C PHE A 252 1.06 -8.43 -4.84
N CYS A 253 2.18 -7.71 -4.76
CA CYS A 253 3.00 -7.69 -3.56
C CYS A 253 2.24 -7.04 -2.40
N GLY A 254 2.51 -7.54 -1.20
CA GLY A 254 2.06 -6.92 0.03
C GLY A 254 2.91 -7.37 1.22
N ILE A 255 2.47 -6.96 2.40
CA ILE A 255 3.11 -7.30 3.68
C ILE A 255 2.06 -7.99 4.56
N ASP A 256 2.36 -9.19 5.04
CA ASP A 256 1.53 -9.93 5.98
C ASP A 256 1.65 -9.29 7.37
N LEU A 257 0.57 -8.72 7.86
CA LEU A 257 0.49 -8.11 9.20
C LEU A 257 0.08 -9.12 10.27
N ALA A 258 -0.47 -10.27 9.88
CA ALA A 258 -0.92 -11.31 10.79
C ALA A 258 0.25 -12.06 11.44
N ALA A 259 1.32 -12.26 10.67
CA ALA A 259 2.51 -13.02 11.07
C ALA A 259 3.28 -12.40 12.25
N GLY A 260 3.12 -11.09 12.49
CA GLY A 260 3.92 -10.38 13.50
C GLY A 260 3.57 -10.70 14.97
N GLY A 261 2.46 -11.40 15.27
CA GLY A 261 2.04 -11.68 16.65
C GLY A 261 1.85 -10.40 17.50
N GLY A 262 1.38 -10.49 18.74
CA GLY A 262 1.64 -9.49 19.82
C GLY A 262 1.18 -8.01 19.75
N TRP A 263 0.94 -7.41 18.60
CA TRP A 263 0.73 -5.95 18.50
C TRP A 263 -0.57 -5.48 19.16
N GLY A 264 -0.54 -4.29 19.74
CA GLY A 264 -1.73 -3.61 20.28
C GLY A 264 -2.75 -3.36 19.18
N TYR A 265 -3.97 -3.87 19.37
CA TYR A 265 -5.06 -3.73 18.41
C TYR A 265 -6.38 -3.36 19.09
N TYR A 266 -7.20 -2.64 18.34
CA TYR A 266 -8.53 -2.18 18.74
C TYR A 266 -9.52 -2.82 17.78
N THR A 267 -10.63 -3.32 18.30
CA THR A 267 -11.71 -3.88 17.47
C THR A 267 -13.01 -3.22 17.85
N THR A 268 -13.91 -3.09 16.89
CA THR A 268 -15.31 -2.86 17.24
C THR A 268 -15.82 -4.14 17.90
N GLY A 269 -16.58 -4.03 18.99
CA GLY A 269 -17.14 -5.20 19.70
C GLY A 269 -18.18 -5.99 18.90
N ALA A 270 -18.29 -5.74 17.58
CA ALA A 270 -19.15 -6.48 16.69
C ALA A 270 -18.62 -7.90 16.56
N LYS A 271 -19.38 -8.87 17.08
CA LYS A 271 -19.13 -10.29 16.82
C LYS A 271 -19.10 -10.48 15.30
N ASP A 272 -17.97 -10.91 14.75
CA ASP A 272 -17.97 -11.67 13.51
C ASP A 272 -18.94 -12.84 13.77
N GLU A 273 -20.07 -12.89 13.05
CA GLU A 273 -21.09 -13.93 13.22
C GLU A 273 -20.45 -15.32 13.06
N GLY A 274 -20.22 -16.03 14.17
CA GLY A 274 -19.66 -17.38 14.12
C GLY A 274 -19.02 -17.96 15.39
N GLY A 275 -19.07 -17.31 16.56
CA GLY A 275 -18.50 -17.87 17.79
C GLY A 275 -19.34 -17.56 19.03
N ASN A 276 -19.82 -18.61 19.70
CA ASN A 276 -20.64 -18.52 20.90
C ASN A 276 -19.78 -18.28 22.17
N GLU A 277 -20.44 -17.67 23.16
CA GLU A 277 -20.13 -17.63 24.60
C GLU A 277 -19.24 -16.53 25.22
N GLU A 278 -19.99 -15.62 25.88
CA GLU A 278 -19.84 -15.08 27.24
C GLU A 278 -18.63 -14.23 27.67
N GLY A 279 -18.97 -13.07 28.27
CA GLY A 279 -18.19 -12.40 29.30
C GLY A 279 -17.55 -11.09 28.88
N GLU A 280 -18.16 -9.99 29.33
CA GLU A 280 -17.61 -8.64 29.45
C GLU A 280 -16.18 -8.66 30.04
N LYS A 281 -15.19 -8.37 29.19
CA LYS A 281 -13.82 -7.93 29.49
C LYS A 281 -13.19 -7.58 28.15
N VAL A 282 -12.51 -6.43 28.08
CA VAL A 282 -11.62 -6.08 26.96
C VAL A 282 -10.59 -7.21 26.83
N ARG A 283 -10.85 -8.18 25.96
CA ARG A 283 -10.01 -9.37 25.76
C ARG A 283 -8.96 -9.06 24.70
N LEU A 284 -7.73 -8.82 25.17
CA LEU A 284 -6.48 -8.71 24.39
C LEU A 284 -6.03 -10.03 23.72
N LEU A 285 -6.93 -10.96 23.40
CA LEU A 285 -6.57 -12.21 22.70
C LEU A 285 -7.66 -12.62 21.71
N GLY A 286 -7.50 -12.19 20.46
CA GLY A 286 -8.36 -12.53 19.31
C GLY A 286 -7.60 -13.38 18.29
N LYS A 287 -7.97 -14.65 18.20
CA LYS A 287 -7.35 -15.74 17.41
C LYS A 287 -7.69 -15.71 15.90
N ASN A 288 -8.00 -14.55 15.31
CA ASN A 288 -8.40 -14.48 13.89
C ASN A 288 -7.74 -13.33 13.11
N ARG A 289 -6.42 -13.37 13.01
CA ARG A 289 -5.63 -12.45 12.15
C ARG A 289 -5.52 -12.90 10.69
N LYS A 290 -6.18 -14.00 10.28
CA LYS A 290 -6.06 -14.52 8.90
C LYS A 290 -6.51 -13.47 7.88
N GLY A 291 -5.61 -13.08 6.97
CA GLY A 291 -5.94 -12.24 5.81
C GLY A 291 -5.66 -10.74 5.93
N MET A 292 -4.94 -10.27 6.97
CA MET A 292 -4.49 -8.87 7.03
C MET A 292 -3.20 -8.67 6.23
N VAL A 293 -3.35 -8.35 4.95
CA VAL A 293 -2.23 -7.98 4.08
C VAL A 293 -2.29 -6.48 3.81
N LEU A 294 -1.17 -5.79 3.99
CA LEU A 294 -0.97 -4.42 3.54
C LEU A 294 -0.52 -4.46 2.07
N TRP A 295 -1.33 -3.90 1.17
CA TRP A 295 -1.06 -3.89 -0.28
C TRP A 295 -1.72 -2.70 -0.97
N GLY A 296 -1.42 -2.48 -2.25
CA GLY A 296 -2.07 -1.44 -3.06
C GLY A 296 -1.60 -0.02 -2.70
N LEU A 297 -2.53 0.95 -2.70
CA LEU A 297 -2.21 2.37 -2.51
C LEU A 297 -1.56 2.65 -1.14
N THR A 298 -2.07 2.05 -0.07
CA THR A 298 -1.54 2.22 1.28
C THR A 298 -0.12 1.67 1.40
N HIS A 299 0.14 0.49 0.84
CA HIS A 299 1.49 -0.05 0.74
C HIS A 299 2.41 0.88 -0.05
N ALA A 300 1.92 1.47 -1.14
CA ALA A 300 2.71 2.41 -1.93
C ALA A 300 3.04 3.70 -1.19
N VAL A 301 2.13 4.23 -0.36
CA VAL A 301 2.38 5.38 0.53
C VAL A 301 3.49 5.07 1.52
N LEU A 302 3.37 3.95 2.22
CA LEU A 302 4.36 3.55 3.23
C LEU A 302 5.70 3.16 2.60
N PHE A 303 5.70 2.57 1.40
CA PHE A 303 6.92 2.21 0.69
C PHE A 303 7.85 3.40 0.48
N ASP A 304 7.33 4.56 0.08
CA ASP A 304 8.15 5.75 -0.14
C ASP A 304 8.85 6.24 1.12
N LEU A 305 8.19 6.12 2.28
CA LEU A 305 8.78 6.46 3.58
C LEU A 305 9.78 5.40 4.05
N LEU A 306 9.39 4.13 3.94
CA LEU A 306 10.16 3.01 4.47
C LEU A 306 11.43 2.73 3.64
N ASP A 307 11.43 2.96 2.33
CA ASP A 307 12.62 2.73 1.49
C ASP A 307 13.77 3.71 1.79
N CYS A 308 13.44 4.84 2.43
CA CYS A 308 14.39 5.82 2.98
C CYS A 308 15.05 5.35 4.29
N LEU A 309 14.46 4.37 4.99
CA LEU A 309 14.99 3.79 6.22
C LEU A 309 16.00 2.65 5.94
N PRO A 310 16.95 2.38 6.85
CA PRO A 310 17.86 1.25 6.76
C PRO A 310 17.15 -0.13 6.77
N PRO A 311 17.58 -1.11 5.96
CA PRO A 311 18.57 -1.02 4.89
C PRO A 311 18.01 -0.23 3.72
N ARG A 312 18.63 0.92 3.48
CA ARG A 312 18.23 1.90 2.49
C ARG A 312 18.09 1.21 1.14
N GLY A 313 16.92 1.22 0.51
CA GLY A 313 16.68 0.68 -0.85
C GLY A 313 16.39 -0.81 -0.90
N GLY A 314 16.44 -1.49 0.25
CA GLY A 314 16.16 -2.90 0.33
C GLY A 314 14.72 -3.22 -0.08
N MET A 315 13.78 -2.27 -0.02
CA MET A 315 12.41 -2.51 -0.46
C MET A 315 12.29 -2.49 -1.99
N VAL A 316 13.01 -1.59 -2.68
CA VAL A 316 13.06 -1.56 -4.15
C VAL A 316 13.58 -2.87 -4.73
N GLU A 317 14.64 -3.44 -4.14
CA GLU A 317 15.21 -4.71 -4.58
C GLU A 317 14.26 -5.90 -4.39
N ARG A 318 13.41 -5.83 -3.36
CA ARG A 318 12.42 -6.87 -3.04
C ARG A 318 11.06 -6.65 -3.68
N TRP A 319 10.89 -5.56 -4.43
CA TRP A 319 9.61 -5.22 -5.04
C TRP A 319 9.16 -6.28 -6.04
N ARG A 320 7.99 -6.89 -5.79
CA ARG A 320 7.37 -7.87 -6.69
C ARG A 320 6.31 -7.21 -7.54
N TRP A 321 6.52 -7.24 -8.85
CA TRP A 321 5.65 -6.60 -9.82
C TRP A 321 4.33 -7.35 -9.97
N PRO A 322 3.20 -6.66 -10.15
CA PRO A 322 1.91 -7.31 -10.32
C PRO A 322 1.90 -8.29 -11.49
N THR A 323 1.34 -9.48 -11.30
CA THR A 323 1.30 -10.53 -12.32
C THR A 323 0.02 -11.35 -12.24
N PHE A 324 -0.06 -12.47 -12.97
CA PHE A 324 -1.23 -13.35 -12.99
C PHE A 324 -0.89 -14.75 -12.48
N THR A 325 -1.90 -15.46 -11.99
CA THR A 325 -1.77 -16.88 -11.61
C THR A 325 -1.60 -17.80 -12.83
N ALA A 326 -2.13 -17.41 -13.99
CA ALA A 326 -1.96 -18.16 -15.23
C ALA A 326 -0.49 -18.13 -15.70
N MET A 327 0.13 -19.30 -15.84
CA MET A 327 1.58 -19.44 -16.05
C MET A 327 2.05 -18.84 -17.39
N ASP A 328 1.29 -19.06 -18.45
CA ASP A 328 1.57 -18.52 -19.78
C ASP A 328 1.46 -16.99 -19.82
N VAL A 329 0.39 -16.43 -19.23
CA VAL A 329 0.24 -14.97 -19.09
C VAL A 329 1.35 -14.39 -18.24
N ARG A 330 1.72 -15.05 -17.14
CA ARG A 330 2.85 -14.66 -16.29
C ARG A 330 4.16 -14.64 -17.09
N ALA A 331 4.40 -15.63 -17.96
CA ALA A 331 5.57 -15.66 -18.84
C ALA A 331 5.57 -14.47 -19.82
N PHE A 332 4.46 -14.18 -20.49
CA PHE A 332 4.36 -13.01 -21.37
C PHE A 332 4.56 -11.70 -20.62
N VAL A 333 3.96 -11.53 -19.43
CA VAL A 333 4.15 -10.34 -18.59
C VAL A 333 5.61 -10.22 -18.14
N TRP A 334 6.27 -11.34 -17.87
CA TRP A 334 7.69 -11.36 -17.57
C TRP A 334 8.51 -10.88 -18.77
N ILE A 335 8.29 -11.40 -19.98
CA ILE A 335 9.01 -11.03 -21.20
C ILE A 335 8.80 -9.54 -21.54
N PHE A 336 7.54 -9.12 -21.69
CA PHE A 336 7.19 -7.75 -22.12
C PHE A 336 7.53 -6.72 -21.04
N GLY A 337 7.46 -7.11 -19.77
CA GLY A 337 7.80 -6.23 -18.65
C GLY A 337 9.30 -6.11 -18.41
N TRP A 338 10.16 -6.98 -18.95
CA TRP A 338 11.57 -7.07 -18.56
C TRP A 338 12.32 -5.73 -18.67
N GLY A 339 12.23 -5.05 -19.82
CA GLY A 339 12.88 -3.74 -20.01
C GLY A 339 12.33 -2.66 -19.08
N VAL A 340 11.00 -2.59 -18.95
CA VAL A 340 10.33 -1.63 -18.06
C VAL A 340 10.73 -1.85 -16.60
N ARG A 341 10.82 -3.11 -16.16
CA ARG A 341 11.24 -3.45 -14.79
C ARG A 341 12.65 -2.99 -14.49
N ARG A 342 13.56 -3.24 -15.44
CA ARG A 342 14.95 -2.81 -15.32
C ARG A 342 15.05 -1.29 -15.30
N HIS A 343 14.33 -0.59 -16.18
CA HIS A 343 14.32 0.87 -16.23
C HIS A 343 13.74 1.49 -14.94
N GLY A 344 12.66 0.94 -14.39
CA GLY A 344 12.08 1.43 -13.13
C GLY A 344 13.04 1.30 -11.95
N VAL A 345 13.67 0.12 -11.77
CA VAL A 345 14.66 -0.10 -10.70
C VAL A 345 15.87 0.82 -10.86
N LEU A 346 16.41 0.93 -12.07
CA LEU A 346 17.54 1.83 -12.36
C LEU A 346 17.15 3.30 -12.16
N GLY A 347 15.92 3.69 -12.49
CA GLY A 347 15.41 5.04 -12.30
C GLY A 347 15.36 5.45 -10.83
N VAL A 348 14.83 4.58 -9.96
CA VAL A 348 14.82 4.83 -8.51
C VAL A 348 16.23 4.85 -7.93
N GLN A 349 17.09 3.89 -8.30
CA GLN A 349 18.48 3.84 -7.84
C GLN A 349 19.31 5.03 -8.34
N GLY A 350 19.10 5.47 -9.58
CA GLY A 350 19.75 6.64 -10.17
C GLY A 350 19.41 7.92 -9.42
N ARG A 351 18.10 8.17 -9.19
CA ARG A 351 17.63 9.30 -8.36
C ARG A 351 18.25 9.27 -6.97
N ARG A 352 18.38 8.08 -6.38
CA ARG A 352 18.99 7.96 -5.06
C ARG A 352 20.48 8.32 -5.04
N LYS A 353 21.25 7.86 -6.03
CA LYS A 353 22.68 8.20 -6.16
C LYS A 353 22.85 9.70 -6.37
N GLU A 354 22.00 10.30 -7.18
CA GLU A 354 21.94 11.76 -7.36
C GLU A 354 21.60 12.51 -6.08
N ASN A 355 20.80 11.93 -5.18
CA ASN A 355 20.43 12.52 -3.90
C ASN A 355 21.40 12.15 -2.76
N THR A 356 22.45 11.37 -3.02
CA THR A 356 23.48 11.05 -2.03
C THR A 356 24.51 12.18 -2.00
N PRO A 357 24.67 12.91 -0.88
CA PRO A 357 25.42 14.16 -0.86
C PRO A 357 26.90 13.90 -1.12
N THR A 358 27.41 14.38 -2.26
CA THR A 358 28.86 14.42 -2.51
C THR A 358 29.44 15.80 -2.24
N HIS A 359 28.69 16.90 -2.39
CA HIS A 359 28.99 18.27 -1.91
C HIS A 359 27.65 19.08 -1.85
N LEU A 360 27.55 20.14 -1.02
CA LEU A 360 26.36 20.98 -0.71
C LEU A 360 25.35 21.26 -1.87
N PRO A 361 24.06 21.56 -1.59
CA PRO A 361 23.29 21.32 -0.36
C PRO A 361 22.67 19.91 -0.37
N LEU A 362 22.23 19.43 0.81
CA LEU A 362 21.53 18.16 0.97
C LEU A 362 20.33 18.08 0.03
N ARG A 363 20.40 17.23 -0.99
CA ARG A 363 19.24 16.88 -1.82
C ARG A 363 18.29 15.99 -1.02
N PRO A 364 16.98 16.10 -1.24
CA PRO A 364 15.99 15.38 -0.44
C PRO A 364 16.09 13.86 -0.63
N MET A 365 16.16 13.10 0.48
CA MET A 365 15.93 11.66 0.55
C MET A 365 14.56 11.25 -0.01
N LEU A 366 13.51 12.06 0.18
CA LEU A 366 12.19 11.86 -0.41
C LEU A 366 12.06 12.66 -1.70
N GLY A 367 12.04 11.96 -2.85
CA GLY A 367 11.88 12.62 -4.14
C GLY A 367 10.49 13.22 -4.34
N GLU A 368 10.35 14.22 -5.22
CA GLU A 368 9.06 14.83 -5.57
C GLU A 368 8.05 13.84 -6.20
N GLU A 369 8.51 12.68 -6.66
CA GLU A 369 7.66 11.62 -7.20
C GLU A 369 7.81 10.37 -6.37
N SER A 370 6.69 9.66 -6.21
CA SER A 370 6.67 8.37 -5.52
C SER A 370 7.59 7.36 -6.19
N ALA A 371 8.40 6.65 -5.38
CA ALA A 371 9.27 5.57 -5.86
C ALA A 371 8.44 4.46 -6.53
N VAL A 372 7.28 4.14 -5.97
CA VAL A 372 6.36 3.17 -6.56
C VAL A 372 5.76 3.67 -7.88
N HIS A 373 5.54 4.98 -8.03
CA HIS A 373 5.12 5.53 -9.32
C HIS A 373 6.19 5.34 -10.39
N VAL A 374 7.46 5.63 -10.08
CA VAL A 374 8.60 5.40 -10.98
C VAL A 374 8.75 3.92 -11.32
N LEU A 375 8.61 3.03 -10.32
CA LEU A 375 8.61 1.60 -10.55
C LEU A 375 7.47 1.18 -11.48
N MET A 376 6.26 1.70 -11.31
CA MET A 376 5.12 1.28 -12.13
C MET A 376 4.98 2.00 -13.47
N ASP A 377 5.84 2.97 -13.76
CA ASP A 377 5.76 3.74 -14.99
C ASP A 377 5.95 2.84 -16.21
N GLY A 378 5.06 2.99 -17.20
CA GLY A 378 5.03 2.14 -18.39
C GLY A 378 4.70 0.65 -18.14
N TYR A 379 4.48 0.19 -16.91
CA TYR A 379 4.27 -1.23 -16.60
C TYR A 379 2.94 -1.78 -17.07
N TYR A 380 1.84 -1.21 -16.56
CA TYR A 380 0.48 -1.64 -16.91
C TYR A 380 0.20 -1.63 -18.42
N PRO A 381 0.73 -0.67 -19.21
CA PRO A 381 0.69 -0.72 -20.67
C PRO A 381 1.43 -1.92 -21.28
N SER A 382 2.60 -2.27 -20.74
CA SER A 382 3.34 -3.46 -21.18
C SER A 382 2.60 -4.75 -20.81
N MET A 383 2.09 -4.82 -19.58
CA MET A 383 1.28 -5.93 -19.08
C MET A 383 0.02 -6.14 -19.93
N ARG A 384 -0.65 -5.06 -20.36
CA ARG A 384 -1.82 -5.13 -21.25
C ARG A 384 -1.46 -5.78 -22.60
N ARG A 385 -0.34 -5.41 -23.20
CA ARG A 385 0.14 -6.02 -24.45
C ARG A 385 0.43 -7.50 -24.25
N ALA A 386 1.09 -7.88 -23.15
CA ALA A 386 1.33 -9.28 -22.80
C ALA A 386 0.04 -10.10 -22.65
N VAL A 387 -0.98 -9.54 -21.98
CA VAL A 387 -2.30 -10.19 -21.84
C VAL A 387 -2.94 -10.43 -23.20
N TRP A 388 -2.93 -9.43 -24.10
CA TRP A 388 -3.46 -9.58 -25.45
C TRP A 388 -2.73 -10.66 -26.25
N VAL A 389 -1.40 -10.68 -26.20
CA VAL A 389 -0.59 -11.71 -26.85
C VAL A 389 -0.93 -13.10 -26.32
N GLY A 390 -1.05 -13.25 -24.99
CA GLY A 390 -1.45 -14.51 -24.38
C GLY A 390 -2.83 -14.98 -24.83
N LEU A 391 -3.82 -14.07 -24.91
CA LEU A 391 -5.16 -14.39 -25.41
C LEU A 391 -5.16 -14.79 -26.89
N VAL A 392 -4.39 -14.10 -27.73
CA VAL A 392 -4.25 -14.44 -29.17
C VAL A 392 -3.60 -15.80 -29.35
N VAL A 393 -2.51 -16.07 -28.62
CA VAL A 393 -1.83 -17.38 -28.65
C VAL A 393 -2.77 -18.50 -28.24
N ARG A 394 -3.54 -18.32 -27.17
CA ARG A 394 -4.57 -19.29 -26.74
C ARG A 394 -5.62 -19.54 -27.82
N ALA A 395 -6.11 -18.48 -28.46
CA ALA A 395 -7.08 -18.60 -29.54
C ALA A 395 -6.51 -19.38 -30.73
N LEU A 396 -5.25 -19.14 -31.11
CA LEU A 396 -4.57 -19.88 -32.18
C LEU A 396 -4.37 -21.36 -31.84
N VAL A 397 -3.98 -21.67 -30.60
CA VAL A 397 -3.83 -23.07 -30.15
C VAL A 397 -5.18 -23.79 -30.16
N LEU A 398 -6.25 -23.15 -29.70
CA LEU A 398 -7.59 -23.72 -29.76
C LEU A 398 -8.05 -23.92 -31.20
N PHE A 399 -7.83 -22.94 -32.08
CA PHE A 399 -8.16 -23.04 -33.49
C PHE A 399 -7.42 -24.20 -34.16
N TRP A 400 -6.11 -24.31 -33.93
CA TRP A 400 -5.30 -25.42 -34.46
C TRP A 400 -5.73 -26.77 -33.90
N GLY A 401 -6.03 -26.87 -32.62
CA GLY A 401 -6.51 -28.11 -32.00
C GLY A 401 -7.85 -28.56 -32.56
N LEU A 402 -8.79 -27.64 -32.76
CA LEU A 402 -10.09 -27.93 -33.39
C LEU A 402 -9.93 -28.30 -34.87
N TRP A 403 -9.10 -27.56 -35.60
CA TRP A 403 -8.80 -27.87 -37.01
C TRP A 403 -8.18 -29.26 -37.16
N TRP A 404 -7.22 -29.60 -36.30
CA TRP A 404 -6.60 -30.92 -36.25
C TRP A 404 -7.63 -32.02 -35.97
N MET A 405 -8.50 -31.85 -34.97
CA MET A 405 -9.54 -32.83 -34.67
C MET A 405 -10.52 -33.02 -35.84
N SER A 406 -10.98 -31.93 -36.46
CA SER A 406 -11.87 -32.01 -37.62
C SER A 406 -11.20 -32.67 -38.83
N PHE A 407 -9.91 -32.40 -39.05
CA PHE A 407 -9.13 -33.05 -40.10
C PHE A 407 -9.07 -34.57 -39.90
N TRP A 408 -8.79 -35.04 -38.68
CA TRP A 408 -8.76 -36.48 -38.39
C TRP A 408 -10.12 -37.15 -38.43
N LEU A 409 -11.20 -36.46 -38.03
CA LEU A 409 -12.56 -36.97 -38.19
C LEU A 409 -12.93 -37.13 -39.67
N TRP A 410 -12.60 -36.14 -40.51
CA TRP A 410 -12.82 -36.20 -41.95
C TRP A 410 -12.02 -37.32 -42.63
N VAL A 411 -10.75 -37.49 -42.26
CA VAL A 411 -9.92 -38.61 -42.76
C VAL A 411 -10.46 -39.96 -42.28
N GLY A 412 -10.97 -40.05 -41.05
CA GLY A 412 -11.56 -41.28 -40.48
C GLY A 412 -12.86 -41.71 -41.16
N GLU A 413 -13.74 -40.76 -41.51
CA GLU A 413 -14.96 -41.05 -42.30
C GLU A 413 -14.63 -41.48 -43.74
N GLY A 414 -13.59 -40.89 -44.35
CA GLY A 414 -13.10 -41.26 -45.68
C GLY A 414 -12.53 -42.68 -45.76
N ALA A 415 -12.01 -43.24 -44.66
CA ALA A 415 -11.47 -44.59 -44.61
C ALA A 415 -12.53 -45.69 -44.38
N GLY A 416 -13.72 -45.34 -43.86
CA GLY A 416 -14.81 -46.28 -43.59
C GLY A 416 -15.74 -46.56 -44.79
N ALA A 417 -15.73 -45.69 -45.81
CA ALA A 417 -16.62 -45.79 -46.97
C ALA A 417 -16.05 -46.65 -48.13
N GLY A 418 -14.88 -47.29 -47.95
CA GLY A 418 -14.15 -47.97 -49.02
C GLY A 418 -14.30 -49.50 -49.11
N VAL A 419 -15.10 -50.17 -48.26
CA VAL A 419 -15.19 -51.64 -48.26
C VAL A 419 -16.63 -52.13 -48.09
N VAL A 420 -17.52 -51.79 -49.02
CA VAL A 420 -18.74 -52.59 -49.32
C VAL A 420 -19.11 -52.41 -50.80
N CYS A 421 -18.40 -53.09 -51.69
CA CYS A 421 -18.87 -53.39 -53.05
C CYS A 421 -18.01 -54.54 -53.61
N GLU A 422 -18.44 -55.77 -53.33
CA GLU A 422 -18.42 -56.92 -54.24
C GLU A 422 -18.95 -58.14 -53.47
N LEU A 423 -20.19 -58.53 -53.79
CA LEU A 423 -20.68 -59.91 -53.84
C LEU A 423 -21.97 -59.96 -54.66
#